data_AF-C1B7W4-F1
#
_entry.id   AF-C1B7W4-F1
#
_cell.length_a   1.000
_cell.length_b   1.000
_cell.length_c   1.000
_cell.angle_alpha   90.00
_cell.angle_beta   90.00
_cell.angle_gamma   90.00
#
_symmetry.space_group_name_H-M   'P 1'
#
loop_
_entity.id
_entity.type
_entity.pdbx_description
1 polymer ?
#
loop_
_entity_poly.entity_id
_entity_poly.type
_entity_poly.pdbx_seq_one_letter_code
_entity_poly.pdbx_strand_id
1 'polypeptide(L)'
;MDGRRAPDPLRLAVGAAATAAGALQRVIGFGIDTARRLPGVEPVLVTLEERGAETLRGADELADRVLHTVLRRVVQAALQEVDLTTIVRDHVDLDVVAEGIDIQRIIDRVDVDAIAARVDIPIILDRVDIDAVAARIDVDAIVDRVDVDSVIGRVDLVVLADTVIEGVDLPRIIRESTDSMSNEAVRGVRTQGMQADDAVAGFVGKLFGRGHEPDDA
;
A
#
# COMPACT_ATOMS: atom_id res chain seq x y z
N MET A 1 -70.02 -4.73 -14.51
CA MET A 1 -69.00 -5.33 -15.39
C MET A 1 -68.25 -6.36 -14.58
N ASP A 2 -68.60 -7.62 -14.80
CA ASP A 2 -68.20 -8.75 -13.97
C ASP A 2 -66.81 -9.22 -14.40
N GLY A 3 -65.80 -8.78 -13.66
CA GLY A 3 -64.39 -9.09 -13.93
C GLY A 3 -64.13 -10.54 -13.61
N ARG A 4 -64.11 -11.40 -14.63
CA ARG A 4 -63.66 -12.79 -14.54
C ARG A 4 -62.25 -12.82 -13.94
N ARG A 5 -62.14 -12.97 -12.61
CA ARG A 5 -60.88 -13.29 -11.96
C ARG A 5 -60.43 -14.63 -12.52
N ALA A 6 -59.26 -14.64 -13.16
CA ALA A 6 -58.62 -15.88 -13.54
C ALA A 6 -58.58 -16.78 -12.29
N PRO A 7 -59.09 -18.02 -12.38
CA PRO A 7 -59.14 -18.89 -11.21
C PRO A 7 -57.72 -19.09 -10.70
N ASP A 8 -57.53 -18.82 -9.41
CA ASP A 8 -56.23 -18.94 -8.75
C ASP A 8 -55.73 -20.38 -8.94
N PRO A 9 -54.58 -20.58 -9.61
CA PRO A 9 -54.08 -21.91 -9.95
C PRO A 9 -53.88 -22.79 -8.72
N LEU A 10 -53.60 -22.20 -7.54
CA LEU A 10 -53.50 -22.92 -6.28
C LEU A 10 -54.86 -23.50 -5.84
N ARG A 11 -55.94 -22.72 -5.98
CA ARG A 11 -57.28 -23.17 -5.61
C ARG A 11 -57.80 -24.27 -6.51
N LEU A 12 -57.47 -24.21 -7.81
CA LEU A 12 -57.78 -25.28 -8.75
C LEU A 12 -57.01 -26.56 -8.45
N ALA A 13 -55.72 -26.46 -8.12
CA ALA A 13 -54.89 -27.61 -7.77
C ALA A 13 -55.37 -28.29 -6.47
N VAL A 14 -55.65 -27.51 -5.42
CA VAL A 14 -56.19 -28.03 -4.15
C VAL A 14 -57.58 -28.64 -4.35
N GLY A 15 -58.44 -27.99 -5.13
CA GLY A 15 -59.76 -28.49 -5.47
C GLY A 15 -59.69 -29.85 -6.17
N ALA A 16 -58.86 -29.97 -7.21
CA ALA A 16 -58.66 -31.20 -7.97
C ALA A 16 -58.08 -32.34 -7.12
N ALA A 17 -57.12 -32.04 -6.24
CA ALA A 17 -56.54 -33.02 -5.33
C ALA A 17 -57.56 -33.55 -4.31
N ALA A 18 -58.40 -32.68 -3.76
CA ALA A 18 -59.47 -33.07 -2.83
C ALA A 18 -60.53 -33.97 -3.50
N THR A 19 -60.91 -33.68 -4.75
CA THR A 19 -61.82 -34.55 -5.50
C THR A 19 -61.20 -35.90 -5.83
N ALA A 20 -59.92 -35.94 -6.20
CA ALA A 20 -59.19 -37.18 -6.47
C ALA A 20 -59.08 -38.07 -5.22
N ALA A 21 -58.69 -37.49 -4.08
CA ALA A 21 -58.63 -38.20 -2.81
C ALA A 21 -60.00 -38.77 -2.38
N GLY A 22 -61.07 -37.97 -2.51
CA GLY A 22 -62.43 -38.41 -2.21
C GLY A 22 -62.99 -39.48 -3.17
N ALA A 23 -62.44 -39.59 -4.39
CA ALA A 23 -62.77 -40.67 -5.31
C ALA A 23 -62.02 -41.96 -4.95
N LEU A 24 -60.72 -41.87 -4.64
CA LEU A 24 -59.89 -43.00 -4.21
C LEU A 24 -60.42 -43.64 -2.92
N GLN A 25 -60.82 -42.84 -1.94
CA GLN A 25 -61.35 -43.36 -0.67
C GLN A 25 -62.67 -44.13 -0.84
N ARG A 26 -63.48 -43.77 -1.84
CA ARG A 26 -64.69 -44.53 -2.22
C ARG A 26 -64.36 -45.88 -2.87
N VAL A 27 -63.33 -45.92 -3.71
CA VAL A 27 -62.87 -47.15 -4.39
C VAL A 27 -62.22 -48.11 -3.40
N ILE A 28 -61.38 -47.61 -2.48
CA ILE A 28 -60.75 -48.43 -1.43
C ILE A 28 -61.80 -48.98 -0.45
N GLY A 29 -62.83 -48.17 -0.11
CA GLY A 29 -63.94 -48.59 0.76
C GLY A 29 -64.84 -49.67 0.14
N PHE A 30 -64.94 -49.74 -1.19
CA PHE A 30 -65.57 -50.84 -1.91
C PHE A 30 -64.56 -51.98 -2.07
N GLY A 31 -64.35 -52.72 -0.98
CA GLY A 31 -63.16 -53.56 -0.74
C GLY A 31 -62.64 -54.38 -1.92
N ILE A 32 -61.37 -54.14 -2.26
CA ILE A 32 -60.54 -54.98 -3.14
C ILE A 32 -60.54 -56.45 -2.65
N ASP A 33 -60.68 -56.68 -1.35
CA ASP A 33 -60.80 -58.02 -0.75
C ASP A 33 -62.07 -58.77 -1.19
N THR A 34 -63.17 -58.05 -1.39
CA THR A 34 -64.44 -58.63 -1.87
C THR A 34 -64.33 -59.04 -3.34
N ALA A 35 -63.59 -58.29 -4.15
CA ALA A 35 -63.38 -58.59 -5.57
C ALA A 35 -62.45 -59.79 -5.79
N ARG A 36 -61.50 -60.05 -4.89
CA ARG A 36 -60.56 -61.19 -4.96
C ARG A 36 -61.20 -62.56 -4.72
N ARG A 37 -62.43 -62.63 -4.20
CA ARG A 37 -63.16 -63.89 -3.96
C ARG A 37 -63.94 -64.39 -5.17
N LEU A 38 -63.97 -63.62 -6.26
CA LEU A 38 -64.64 -63.99 -7.49
C LEU A 38 -63.62 -64.65 -8.46
N PRO A 39 -63.88 -65.87 -8.94
CA PRO A 39 -63.00 -66.51 -9.91
C PRO A 39 -63.03 -65.77 -11.25
N GLY A 40 -61.86 -65.44 -11.80
CA GLY A 40 -61.69 -64.77 -13.10
C GLY A 40 -61.37 -63.27 -13.06
N VAL A 41 -61.14 -62.69 -11.89
CA VAL A 41 -60.89 -61.24 -11.72
C VAL A 41 -59.38 -60.89 -11.71
N GLU A 42 -58.48 -61.86 -11.54
CA GLU A 42 -57.03 -61.60 -11.55
C GLU A 42 -56.50 -60.89 -12.82
N PRO A 43 -56.90 -61.26 -14.06
CA PRO A 43 -56.40 -60.58 -15.26
C PRO A 43 -56.83 -59.11 -15.32
N VAL A 44 -58.01 -58.81 -14.77
CA VAL A 44 -58.55 -57.46 -14.69
C VAL A 44 -57.81 -56.64 -13.63
N LEU A 45 -57.42 -57.27 -12.52
CA LEU A 45 -56.64 -56.59 -11.48
C LEU A 45 -55.22 -56.24 -11.95
N VAL A 46 -54.54 -57.14 -12.65
CA VAL A 46 -53.18 -56.89 -13.18
C VAL A 46 -53.19 -55.76 -14.20
N THR A 47 -54.15 -55.75 -15.13
CA THR A 47 -54.26 -54.68 -16.13
C THR A 47 -54.62 -53.33 -15.50
N LEU A 48 -55.43 -53.32 -14.43
CA LEU A 48 -55.70 -52.10 -13.65
C LEU A 48 -54.48 -51.62 -12.84
N GLU A 49 -53.67 -52.53 -12.32
CA GLU A 49 -52.45 -52.21 -11.58
C GLU A 49 -51.38 -51.61 -12.49
N GLU A 50 -51.15 -52.20 -13.67
CA GLU A 50 -50.24 -51.65 -14.69
C GLU A 50 -50.68 -50.25 -15.15
N ARG A 51 -51.98 -50.08 -15.42
CA ARG A 51 -52.58 -48.78 -15.80
C ARG A 51 -52.50 -47.76 -14.66
N GLY A 52 -52.67 -48.21 -13.42
CA GLY A 52 -52.55 -47.41 -12.21
C GLY A 52 -51.12 -46.92 -12.02
N ALA A 53 -50.12 -47.78 -12.21
CA ALA A 53 -48.71 -47.43 -12.07
C ALA A 53 -48.26 -46.36 -13.08
N GLU A 54 -48.71 -46.44 -14.35
CA GLU A 54 -48.44 -45.40 -15.35
C GLU A 54 -49.07 -44.05 -14.99
N THR A 55 -50.32 -44.09 -14.52
CA THR A 55 -51.06 -42.88 -14.12
C THR A 55 -50.44 -42.22 -12.90
N LEU A 56 -49.97 -43.02 -11.93
CA LEU A 56 -49.28 -42.53 -10.74
C LEU A 56 -47.93 -41.90 -11.07
N ARG A 57 -47.14 -42.47 -11.99
CA ARG A 57 -45.87 -41.85 -12.43
C ARG A 57 -46.08 -40.46 -13.03
N GLY A 58 -47.07 -40.31 -13.91
CA GLY A 58 -47.41 -39.01 -14.48
C GLY A 58 -47.95 -38.02 -13.44
N ALA A 59 -48.68 -38.51 -12.44
CA ALA A 59 -49.15 -37.69 -11.32
C ALA A 59 -48.00 -37.24 -10.41
N ASP A 60 -47.00 -38.09 -10.18
CA ASP A 60 -45.82 -37.78 -9.36
C ASP A 60 -44.96 -36.69 -10.00
N GLU A 61 -44.70 -36.78 -11.31
CA GLU A 61 -43.97 -35.73 -12.05
C GLU A 61 -44.69 -34.37 -12.05
N LEU A 62 -46.03 -34.38 -12.02
CA LEU A 62 -46.82 -33.17 -11.89
C LEU A 62 -46.80 -32.66 -10.45
N ALA A 63 -46.91 -33.56 -9.48
CA ALA A 63 -46.83 -33.24 -8.06
C ALA A 63 -45.48 -32.60 -7.72
N ASP A 64 -44.36 -33.16 -8.18
CA ASP A 64 -43.01 -32.61 -7.95
C ASP A 64 -42.83 -31.21 -8.55
N ARG A 65 -43.32 -30.98 -9.77
CA ARG A 65 -43.25 -29.66 -10.41
C ARG A 65 -44.06 -28.61 -9.66
N VAL A 66 -45.26 -28.97 -9.23
CA VAL A 66 -46.13 -28.08 -8.43
C VAL A 66 -45.51 -27.85 -7.06
N LEU A 67 -45.07 -28.91 -6.40
CA LEU A 67 -44.43 -28.87 -5.08
C LEU A 67 -43.22 -27.96 -5.12
N HIS A 68 -42.29 -28.12 -6.07
CA HIS A 68 -41.10 -27.27 -6.19
C HIS A 68 -41.44 -25.79 -6.38
N THR A 69 -42.48 -25.51 -7.17
CA THR A 69 -42.95 -24.14 -7.40
C THR A 69 -43.53 -23.53 -6.12
N VAL A 70 -44.34 -24.30 -5.39
CA VAL A 70 -44.93 -23.89 -4.10
C VAL A 70 -43.84 -23.73 -3.05
N LEU A 71 -42.90 -24.68 -2.94
CA LEU A 71 -41.78 -24.64 -1.99
C LEU A 71 -40.93 -23.40 -2.22
N ARG A 72 -40.57 -23.11 -3.48
CA ARG A 72 -39.85 -21.88 -3.83
C ARG A 72 -40.62 -20.64 -3.40
N ARG A 73 -41.94 -20.60 -3.61
CA ARG A 73 -42.79 -19.47 -3.23
C ARG A 73 -42.88 -19.31 -1.71
N VAL A 74 -43.03 -20.41 -0.98
CA VAL A 74 -43.09 -20.44 0.49
C VAL A 74 -41.74 -20.03 1.08
N VAL A 75 -40.63 -20.55 0.58
CA VAL A 75 -39.28 -20.15 1.02
C VAL A 75 -39.04 -18.68 0.73
N GLN A 76 -39.42 -18.18 -0.45
CA GLN A 76 -39.28 -16.77 -0.78
C GLN A 76 -40.10 -15.85 0.13
N ALA A 77 -41.32 -16.26 0.49
CA ALA A 77 -42.16 -15.51 1.43
C ALA A 77 -41.59 -15.58 2.86
N ALA A 78 -41.12 -16.75 3.29
CA ALA A 78 -40.50 -16.91 4.60
C ALA A 78 -39.21 -16.08 4.74
N LEU A 79 -38.36 -16.05 3.71
CA LEU A 79 -37.13 -15.24 3.72
C LEU A 79 -37.39 -13.72 3.75
N GLN A 80 -38.59 -13.25 3.40
CA GLN A 80 -38.96 -11.83 3.52
C GLN A 80 -39.33 -11.44 4.96
N GLU A 81 -39.87 -12.38 5.72
CA GLU A 81 -40.30 -12.18 7.11
C GLU A 81 -39.20 -12.55 8.12
N VAL A 82 -38.22 -13.34 7.71
CA VAL A 82 -37.10 -13.79 8.56
C VAL A 82 -35.97 -12.76 8.54
N ASP A 83 -35.59 -12.28 9.72
CA ASP A 83 -34.35 -11.53 9.91
C ASP A 83 -33.14 -12.47 9.87
N LEU A 84 -32.54 -12.58 8.69
CA LEU A 84 -31.34 -13.37 8.46
C LEU A 84 -30.15 -12.88 9.27
N THR A 85 -30.06 -11.60 9.61
CA THR A 85 -28.95 -11.07 10.43
C THR A 85 -29.01 -11.63 11.84
N THR A 86 -30.19 -11.66 12.44
CA THR A 86 -30.38 -12.25 13.77
C THR A 86 -30.11 -13.76 13.75
N ILE A 87 -30.60 -14.48 12.74
CA ILE A 87 -30.31 -15.93 12.62
C ILE A 87 -28.82 -16.20 12.45
N VAL A 88 -28.14 -15.49 11.56
CA VAL A 88 -26.70 -15.67 11.33
C VAL A 88 -25.90 -15.32 12.58
N ARG A 89 -26.27 -14.25 13.29
CA ARG A 89 -25.56 -13.85 14.51
C ARG A 89 -25.70 -14.85 15.65
N ASP A 90 -26.91 -15.40 15.83
CA ASP A 90 -27.22 -16.19 17.03
C ASP A 90 -27.06 -17.71 16.81
N HIS A 91 -27.06 -18.17 15.55
CA HIS A 91 -27.10 -19.60 15.22
C HIS A 91 -26.03 -20.06 14.23
N VAL A 92 -25.20 -19.16 13.68
CA VAL A 92 -24.10 -19.52 12.79
C VAL A 92 -22.77 -19.18 13.46
N ASP A 93 -21.88 -20.16 13.51
CA ASP A 93 -20.49 -19.96 13.92
C ASP A 93 -19.73 -19.25 12.79
N LEU A 94 -19.48 -17.96 12.99
CA LEU A 94 -18.81 -17.11 12.01
C LEU A 94 -17.32 -17.41 11.90
N ASP A 95 -16.70 -18.04 12.91
CA ASP A 95 -15.29 -18.39 12.87
C ASP A 95 -15.06 -19.52 11.87
N VAL A 96 -15.90 -20.56 11.91
CA VAL A 96 -15.88 -21.66 10.92
C VAL A 96 -16.18 -21.16 9.52
N VAL A 97 -17.10 -20.21 9.36
CA VAL A 97 -17.39 -19.61 8.05
C VAL A 97 -16.20 -18.78 7.57
N ALA A 98 -15.55 -18.02 8.45
CA ALA A 98 -14.40 -17.19 8.12
C ALA A 98 -13.18 -18.01 7.68
N GLU A 99 -12.97 -19.20 8.24
CA GLU A 99 -11.91 -20.13 7.79
C GLU A 99 -12.05 -20.54 6.32
N GLY A 100 -13.28 -20.60 5.80
CA GLY A 100 -13.56 -20.89 4.39
C GLY A 100 -13.41 -19.70 3.46
N ILE A 101 -13.20 -18.49 3.98
CA ILE A 101 -13.07 -17.27 3.18
C ILE A 101 -11.60 -17.07 2.77
N ASP A 102 -11.36 -17.08 1.46
CA ASP A 102 -10.08 -16.68 0.89
C ASP A 102 -9.92 -15.15 0.98
N ILE A 103 -9.29 -14.70 2.07
CA ILE A 103 -9.00 -13.29 2.33
C ILE A 103 -8.07 -12.72 1.25
N GLN A 104 -7.17 -13.51 0.67
CA GLN A 104 -6.24 -13.03 -0.34
C GLN A 104 -7.00 -12.61 -1.60
N ARG A 105 -7.94 -13.44 -2.05
CA ARG A 105 -8.80 -13.10 -3.19
C ARG A 105 -9.67 -11.87 -2.95
N ILE A 106 -10.05 -11.59 -1.70
CA ILE A 106 -10.77 -10.38 -1.34
C ILE A 106 -9.84 -9.17 -1.44
N ILE A 107 -8.64 -9.26 -0.86
CA ILE A 107 -7.62 -8.21 -0.90
C ILE A 107 -7.27 -7.85 -2.35
N ASP A 108 -7.13 -8.83 -3.25
CA ASP A 108 -6.81 -8.59 -4.66
C ASP A 108 -7.90 -7.78 -5.40
N ARG A 109 -9.12 -7.73 -4.86
CA ARG A 109 -10.24 -6.94 -5.41
C ARG A 109 -10.38 -5.58 -4.74
N VAL A 110 -9.65 -5.35 -3.65
CA VAL A 110 -9.64 -4.07 -2.94
C VAL A 110 -8.63 -3.15 -3.64
N ASP A 111 -9.13 -2.04 -4.15
CA ASP A 111 -8.27 -0.97 -4.67
C ASP A 111 -7.64 -0.20 -3.50
N VAL A 112 -6.44 -0.63 -3.13
CA VAL A 112 -5.68 -0.03 -2.03
C VAL A 112 -5.28 1.42 -2.37
N ASP A 113 -5.07 1.76 -3.64
CA ASP A 113 -4.71 3.11 -4.07
C ASP A 113 -5.89 4.07 -3.88
N ALA A 114 -7.10 3.64 -4.24
CA ALA A 114 -8.32 4.41 -3.99
C ALA A 114 -8.61 4.58 -2.50
N ILE A 115 -8.27 3.59 -1.66
CA ILE A 115 -8.36 3.72 -0.20
C ILE A 115 -7.31 4.71 0.30
N ALA A 116 -6.04 4.57 -0.12
CA ALA A 116 -4.95 5.46 0.28
C ALA A 116 -5.22 6.92 -0.11
N ALA A 117 -5.84 7.17 -1.26
CA ALA A 117 -6.25 8.51 -1.68
C ALA A 117 -7.33 9.15 -0.77
N ARG A 118 -8.10 8.33 -0.05
CA ARG A 118 -9.12 8.79 0.91
C ARG A 118 -8.56 8.93 2.33
N VAL A 119 -7.34 8.46 2.57
CA VAL A 119 -6.67 8.58 3.85
C VAL A 119 -6.09 9.99 3.96
N ASP A 120 -6.50 10.71 4.99
CA ASP A 120 -5.94 12.02 5.35
C ASP A 120 -4.56 11.80 6.00
N ILE A 121 -3.53 11.78 5.15
CA ILE A 121 -2.13 11.60 5.55
C ILE A 121 -1.70 12.63 6.61
N PRO A 122 -2.04 13.93 6.52
CA PRO A 122 -1.75 14.92 7.57
C PRO A 122 -2.12 14.48 9.00
N ILE A 123 -3.33 13.95 9.21
CA ILE A 123 -3.78 13.49 10.55
C ILE A 123 -2.96 12.28 11.04
N ILE A 124 -2.50 11.44 10.12
CA ILE A 124 -1.65 10.29 10.47
C ILE A 124 -0.24 10.76 10.83
N LEU A 125 0.29 11.76 10.11
CA LEU A 125 1.62 12.32 10.37
C LEU A 125 1.71 12.95 11.76
N ASP A 126 0.63 13.50 12.30
CA ASP A 126 0.59 14.01 13.69
C ASP A 126 0.84 12.91 14.75
N ARG A 127 0.65 11.64 14.39
CA ARG A 127 0.92 10.48 15.25
C ARG A 127 2.29 9.85 14.97
N VAL A 128 2.99 10.28 13.93
CA VAL A 128 4.31 9.80 13.58
C VAL A 128 5.34 10.71 14.24
N ASP A 129 6.17 10.11 15.08
CA ASP A 129 7.36 10.79 15.60
C ASP A 129 8.40 10.91 14.48
N ILE A 130 8.41 12.08 13.82
CA ILE A 130 9.32 12.37 12.71
C ILE A 130 10.77 12.42 13.20
N ASP A 131 11.03 12.78 14.46
CA ASP A 131 12.38 12.79 15.02
C ASP A 131 12.91 11.37 15.19
N ALA A 132 12.07 10.44 15.66
CA ALA A 132 12.41 9.02 15.73
C ALA A 132 12.64 8.40 14.33
N VAL A 133 11.88 8.83 13.32
CA VAL A 133 12.09 8.40 11.92
C VAL A 133 13.39 8.99 11.37
N ALA A 134 13.65 10.27 11.60
CA ALA A 134 14.87 10.96 11.17
C ALA A 134 16.12 10.34 11.81
N ALA A 135 16.05 9.93 13.08
CA ALA A 135 17.16 9.25 13.77
C ALA A 135 17.52 7.89 13.15
N ARG A 136 16.63 7.29 12.35
CA ARG A 136 16.89 6.05 11.60
C ARG A 136 17.50 6.30 10.22
N ILE A 137 17.55 7.55 9.78
CA ILE A 137 18.17 7.93 8.51
C ILE A 137 19.67 8.05 8.76
N ASP A 138 20.43 7.16 8.14
CA ASP A 138 21.89 7.26 8.08
C ASP A 138 22.28 8.34 7.05
N VAL A 139 22.52 9.54 7.56
CA VAL A 139 22.91 10.69 6.73
C VAL A 139 24.30 10.47 6.13
N ASP A 140 25.20 9.81 6.84
CA ASP A 140 26.56 9.55 6.37
C ASP A 140 26.53 8.62 5.15
N ALA A 141 25.75 7.54 5.21
CA ALA A 141 25.54 6.65 4.06
C ALA A 141 24.87 7.35 2.86
N ILE A 142 24.05 8.37 3.09
CA ILE A 142 23.47 9.18 2.00
C ILE A 142 24.53 10.10 1.39
N VAL A 143 25.36 10.75 2.23
CA VAL A 143 26.44 11.64 1.83
C VAL A 143 27.52 10.87 1.05
N ASP A 144 27.83 9.64 1.42
CA ASP A 144 28.79 8.78 0.70
C ASP A 144 28.38 8.48 -0.76
N ARG A 145 27.09 8.60 -1.09
CA ARG A 145 26.59 8.47 -2.47
C ARG A 145 26.64 9.78 -3.26
N VAL A 146 26.95 10.89 -2.61
CA VAL A 146 27.09 12.19 -3.27
C VAL A 146 28.46 12.25 -3.91
N ASP A 147 28.49 12.40 -5.24
CA ASP A 147 29.72 12.68 -5.98
C ASP A 147 30.15 14.13 -5.73
N VAL A 148 30.97 14.31 -4.69
CA VAL A 148 31.50 15.61 -4.29
C VAL A 148 32.40 16.20 -5.38
N ASP A 149 33.10 15.38 -6.16
CA ASP A 149 33.96 15.85 -7.24
C ASP A 149 33.15 16.49 -8.36
N SER A 150 32.00 15.91 -8.72
CA SER A 150 31.05 16.52 -9.66
C SER A 150 30.48 17.83 -9.14
N VAL A 151 30.18 17.91 -7.84
CA VAL A 151 29.68 19.14 -7.21
C VAL A 151 30.75 20.23 -7.22
N ILE A 152 32.00 19.91 -6.85
CA ILE A 152 33.14 20.83 -6.89
C ILE A 152 33.43 21.28 -8.32
N GLY A 153 33.31 20.39 -9.30
CA GLY A 153 33.49 20.72 -10.72
C GLY A 153 32.49 21.76 -11.27
N ARG A 154 31.38 22.01 -10.56
CA ARG A 154 30.40 23.06 -10.87
C ARG A 154 30.69 24.40 -10.20
N VAL A 155 31.65 24.44 -9.28
CA VAL A 155 32.08 25.67 -8.60
C VAL A 155 33.02 26.42 -9.54
N ASP A 156 32.74 27.71 -9.76
CA ASP A 156 33.68 28.59 -10.46
C ASP A 156 34.84 28.95 -9.52
N LEU A 157 35.91 28.18 -9.63
CA LEU A 157 37.11 28.36 -8.81
C LEU A 157 37.82 29.69 -9.10
N VAL A 158 37.62 30.30 -10.28
CA VAL A 158 38.23 31.59 -10.63
C VAL A 158 37.56 32.70 -9.83
N VAL A 159 36.23 32.74 -9.83
CA VAL A 159 35.47 33.71 -9.03
C VAL A 159 35.72 33.51 -7.54
N LEU A 160 35.79 32.26 -7.08
CA LEU A 160 36.11 31.96 -5.69
C LEU A 160 37.53 32.42 -5.32
N ALA A 161 38.52 32.19 -6.18
CA ALA A 161 39.88 32.64 -5.96
C ALA A 161 39.98 34.17 -5.93
N ASP A 162 39.25 34.87 -6.81
CA ASP A 162 39.23 36.34 -6.84
C ASP A 162 38.63 36.90 -5.53
N THR A 163 37.56 36.28 -5.04
CA THR A 163 36.96 36.63 -3.74
C THR A 163 37.94 36.43 -2.57
N VAL A 164 38.72 35.34 -2.61
CA VAL A 164 39.76 35.08 -1.59
C VAL A 164 40.90 36.10 -1.70
N ILE A 165 41.31 36.46 -2.92
CA ILE A 165 42.34 37.46 -3.20
C ILE A 165 41.89 38.87 -2.79
N GLU A 166 40.62 39.22 -2.93
CA GLU A 166 40.10 40.49 -2.43
C GLU A 166 40.02 40.51 -0.89
N GLY A 167 39.72 39.36 -0.27
CA GLY A 167 39.69 39.22 1.18
C GLY A 167 41.07 39.29 1.84
N VAL A 168 42.13 38.88 1.13
CA VAL A 168 43.52 39.01 1.57
C VAL A 168 44.09 40.27 0.93
N ASP A 169 44.46 41.30 1.69
CA ASP A 169 45.04 42.55 1.15
C ASP A 169 46.45 42.33 0.57
N LEU A 170 46.54 41.61 -0.56
CA LEU A 170 47.76 41.30 -1.28
C LEU A 170 48.51 42.58 -1.69
N PRO A 171 47.85 43.68 -2.13
CA PRO A 171 48.55 44.93 -2.41
C PRO A 171 49.30 45.48 -1.20
N ARG A 172 48.69 45.47 0.00
CA ARG A 172 49.40 45.88 1.23
C ARG A 172 50.54 44.92 1.57
N ILE A 173 50.30 43.61 1.54
CA ILE A 173 51.32 42.60 1.86
C ILE A 173 52.53 42.74 0.92
N ILE A 174 52.30 42.94 -0.38
CA ILE A 174 53.35 43.13 -1.38
C ILE A 174 54.10 44.44 -1.10
N ARG A 175 53.39 45.53 -0.79
CA ARG A 175 54.03 46.81 -0.46
C ARG A 175 54.88 46.70 0.80
N GLU A 176 54.35 46.17 1.89
CA GLU A 176 55.08 45.98 3.15
C GLU A 176 56.29 45.06 2.98
N SER A 177 56.14 43.97 2.22
CA SER A 177 57.25 43.05 1.92
C SER A 177 58.33 43.74 1.07
N THR A 178 57.93 44.52 0.06
CA THR A 178 58.85 45.26 -0.83
C THR A 178 59.55 46.40 -0.08
N ASP A 179 58.84 47.11 0.80
CA ASP A 179 59.40 48.18 1.63
C ASP A 179 60.42 47.60 2.64
N SER A 180 60.12 46.45 3.24
CA SER A 180 61.05 45.76 4.14
C SER A 180 62.31 45.29 3.41
N MET A 181 62.17 44.66 2.24
CA MET A 181 63.28 44.18 1.43
C MET A 181 64.13 45.34 0.88
N SER A 182 63.49 46.43 0.47
CA SER A 182 64.19 47.62 -0.04
C SER A 182 64.96 48.34 1.06
N ASN A 183 64.36 48.49 2.25
CA ASN A 183 65.05 49.05 3.41
C ASN A 183 66.24 48.18 3.82
N GLU A 184 66.09 46.86 3.81
CA GLU A 184 67.17 45.94 4.15
C GLU A 184 68.30 45.99 3.11
N ALA A 185 67.98 46.03 1.82
CA ALA A 185 68.97 46.19 0.75
C ALA A 185 69.76 47.50 0.88
N VAL A 186 69.09 48.63 1.16
CA VAL A 186 69.74 49.93 1.36
C VAL A 186 70.62 49.94 2.62
N ARG A 187 70.14 49.34 3.71
CA ARG A 187 70.94 49.17 4.94
C ARG A 187 72.18 48.31 4.70
N GLY A 188 72.05 47.24 3.91
CA GLY A 188 73.16 46.40 3.47
C GLY A 188 74.23 47.20 2.71
N VAL A 189 73.81 47.97 1.70
CA VAL A 189 74.73 48.82 0.91
C VAL A 189 75.43 49.86 1.79
N ARG A 190 74.69 50.52 2.70
CA ARG A 190 75.28 51.52 3.61
C ARG A 190 76.30 50.88 4.57
N THR A 191 76.00 49.69 5.09
CA THR A 191 76.92 48.96 5.97
C THR A 191 78.19 48.55 5.22
N GLN A 192 78.03 48.07 3.99
CA GLN A 192 79.16 47.68 3.14
C GLN A 192 80.01 48.88 2.71
N GLY A 193 79.39 50.04 2.47
CA GLY A 193 80.09 51.30 2.20
C GLY A 193 80.95 51.76 3.38
N MET A 194 80.40 51.77 4.60
CA MET A 194 81.17 52.12 5.80
C MET A 194 82.37 51.19 6.01
N GLN A 195 82.19 49.88 5.80
CA GLN A 195 83.30 48.91 5.88
C GLN A 195 84.37 49.14 4.80
N ALA A 196 83.97 49.53 3.59
CA ALA A 196 84.91 49.88 2.52
C ALA A 196 85.69 51.16 2.84
N ASP A 197 85.02 52.18 3.38
CA ASP A 197 85.63 53.44 3.79
C ASP A 197 86.62 53.22 4.95
N ASP A 198 86.27 52.41 5.94
CA ASP A 198 87.17 52.02 7.04
C ASP A 198 88.41 51.27 6.52
N ALA A 199 88.24 50.39 5.53
CA ALA A 199 89.35 49.68 4.89
C ALA A 199 90.29 50.63 4.12
N VAL A 200 89.74 51.62 3.41
CA VAL A 200 90.52 52.65 2.69
C VAL A 200 91.25 53.56 3.68
N ALA A 201 90.59 54.02 4.74
CA ALA A 201 91.20 54.86 5.77
C ALA A 201 92.36 54.15 6.47
N GLY A 202 92.21 52.86 6.78
CA GLY A 202 93.27 52.01 7.33
C GLY A 202 94.47 51.86 6.38
N PHE A 203 94.22 51.66 5.08
CA PHE A 203 95.27 51.57 4.06
C PHE A 203 96.03 52.89 3.89
N VAL A 204 95.31 54.02 3.80
CA VAL A 204 95.88 55.37 3.67
C VAL A 204 96.66 55.74 4.93
N GLY A 205 96.14 55.46 6.12
CA GLY A 205 96.83 55.68 7.39
C GLY A 205 98.15 54.91 7.49
N LYS A 206 98.20 53.70 6.93
CA LYS A 206 99.42 52.88 6.86
C LYS A 206 100.43 53.38 5.82
N LEU A 207 99.97 53.94 4.70
CA LEU A 207 100.82 54.51 3.64
C LEU A 207 101.47 55.84 4.07
N PHE A 208 100.75 56.68 4.82
CA PHE A 208 101.23 58.00 5.28
C PHE A 208 101.88 58.00 6.67
N GLY A 209 102.11 56.82 7.27
CA GLY A 209 102.98 56.69 8.45
C GLY A 209 102.58 57.59 9.61
N ARG A 210 101.33 57.51 10.08
CA ARG A 210 100.97 58.11 11.37
C ARG A 210 101.32 57.14 12.49
N GLY A 211 102.41 57.41 13.20
CA GLY A 211 102.72 56.76 14.48
C GLY A 211 101.59 57.05 15.47
N HIS A 212 100.98 55.99 15.98
CA HIS A 212 100.10 56.07 17.13
C HIS A 212 101.01 56.08 18.36
N GLU A 213 101.23 57.25 18.94
CA GLU A 213 101.80 57.37 20.27
C GLU A 213 100.71 56.92 21.27
N PRO A 214 100.98 55.95 22.15
CA PRO A 214 100.07 55.61 23.24
C PRO A 214 100.21 56.68 24.32
N ASP A 215 99.12 57.35 24.68
CA ASP A 215 99.09 58.28 25.81
C ASP A 215 98.34 57.60 26.96
N ASP A 216 99.10 57.20 27.98
CA ASP A 216 98.64 56.74 29.27
C ASP A 216 98.08 57.94 30.07
N ALA A 217 96.85 57.82 30.57
CA ALA A 217 96.38 58.40 31.83
C ALA A 217 95.08 57.73 32.30
#